data_AF-A0A3Q9SB13-F1
#
_entry.id   AF-A0A3Q9SB13-F1
#
_cell.length_a   1.000
_cell.length_b   1.000
_cell.length_c   1.000
_cell.angle_alpha   90.00
_cell.angle_beta   90.00
_cell.angle_gamma   90.00
#
_symmetry.space_group_name_H-M   'P 1'
#
loop_
_entity.id
_entity.type
_entity.pdbx_description
1 polymer ?
#
loop_
_entity_poly.entity_id
_entity_poly.type
_entity_poly.pdbx_seq_one_letter_code
_entity_poly.pdbx_strand_id
1 'polypeptide(L)'
;MNGLILKDLYNLKNNGKSIIFVIVVFSFVFFSQNNIGFLTGYTILLASMLVINTMSYDNIAKWDKYALTMPVTRKGVVFSKYMVSIISSLIGAAIAVGLCFAQGIYRHNLDVIEILTVTGVVLAMGFLFISFMLPIVYKFGVEKSRIFIFIIFIIPFAVIIVGKSKFAKLKLSPLAIQYMNVILQYLPIILLLIAILVMVVSYSISVKVYSNKDM
;
A
#
# COMPACT_ATOMS: atom_id res chain seq x y z
N MET A 1 20.27 -10.88 6.56
CA MET A 1 19.15 -10.05 6.06
C MET A 1 18.02 -9.91 7.08
N ASN A 2 17.69 -10.96 7.84
CA ASN A 2 16.66 -10.92 8.91
C ASN A 2 16.86 -9.79 9.93
N GLY A 3 18.12 -9.44 10.27
CA GLY A 3 18.42 -8.32 11.17
C GLY A 3 17.94 -6.95 10.67
N LEU A 4 17.94 -6.69 9.35
CA LEU A 4 17.45 -5.44 8.78
C LEU A 4 15.92 -5.35 8.88
N ILE A 5 15.23 -6.45 8.59
CA ILE A 5 13.77 -6.56 8.73
C ILE A 5 13.40 -6.38 10.22
N LEU A 6 14.13 -7.04 11.13
CA LEU A 6 13.88 -6.95 12.55
C LEU A 6 14.10 -5.53 13.10
N LYS A 7 15.16 -4.84 12.66
CA LYS A 7 15.39 -3.41 12.96
C LYS A 7 14.17 -2.57 12.59
N ASP A 8 13.70 -2.73 11.36
CA ASP A 8 12.55 -1.97 10.87
C ASP A 8 11.27 -2.33 11.65
N LEU A 9 11.03 -3.61 11.95
CA LEU A 9 9.90 -4.04 12.77
C LEU A 9 9.95 -3.48 14.20
N TYR A 10 11.14 -3.34 14.80
CA TYR A 10 11.27 -2.68 16.11
C TYR A 10 10.99 -1.17 16.03
N ASN A 11 11.48 -0.50 14.99
CA ASN A 11 11.15 0.91 14.73
C ASN A 11 9.64 1.09 14.51
N LEU A 12 9.01 0.14 13.82
CA LEU A 12 7.57 0.08 13.62
C LEU A 12 6.81 -0.26 14.90
N LYS A 13 7.35 -1.07 15.82
CA LYS A 13 6.70 -1.34 17.10
C LYS A 13 6.61 -0.07 17.97
N ASN A 14 7.67 0.74 17.97
CA ASN A 14 7.70 1.96 18.78
C ASN A 14 6.80 3.06 18.20
N ASN A 15 6.88 3.30 16.89
CA ASN A 15 6.03 4.29 16.19
C ASN A 15 4.63 3.77 15.85
N GLY A 16 4.45 2.46 15.80
CA GLY A 16 3.19 1.82 15.44
C GLY A 16 2.10 2.09 16.47
N LYS A 17 2.44 2.41 17.73
CA LYS A 17 1.47 2.80 18.75
C LYS A 17 0.67 4.05 18.34
N SER A 18 1.32 5.09 17.83
CA SER A 18 0.63 6.31 17.39
C SER A 18 -0.24 6.05 16.16
N ILE A 19 0.20 5.16 15.27
CA ILE A 19 -0.53 4.83 14.04
C ILE A 19 -1.71 3.90 14.32
N ILE A 20 -1.57 2.94 15.23
CA ILE A 20 -2.69 2.13 15.74
C ILE A 20 -3.71 3.04 16.42
N PHE A 21 -3.26 3.99 17.24
CA PHE A 21 -4.16 4.97 17.86
C PHE A 21 -4.94 5.77 16.81
N VAL A 22 -4.25 6.29 15.78
CA VAL A 22 -4.87 7.01 14.67
C VAL A 22 -5.87 6.11 13.91
N ILE A 23 -5.50 4.85 13.62
CA ILE A 23 -6.39 3.88 12.99
C ILE A 23 -7.65 3.67 13.82
N VAL A 24 -7.52 3.46 15.14
CA VAL A 24 -8.68 3.23 16.03
C VAL A 24 -9.60 4.45 16.09
N VAL A 25 -9.04 5.65 16.28
CA VAL A 25 -9.83 6.88 16.36
C VAL A 25 -10.58 7.13 15.06
N PHE A 26 -9.92 7.04 13.91
CA PHE A 26 -10.58 7.22 12.62
C PHE A 26 -11.58 6.09 12.35
N SER A 27 -11.26 4.85 12.69
CA SER A 27 -12.20 3.74 12.55
C SER A 27 -13.48 4.00 13.33
N PHE A 28 -13.39 4.56 14.54
CA PHE A 28 -14.55 4.94 15.35
C PHE A 28 -15.38 6.06 14.69
N VAL A 29 -14.73 7.11 14.19
CA VAL A 29 -15.41 8.22 13.49
C VAL A 29 -16.15 7.72 12.25
N PHE A 30 -15.49 6.89 11.45
CA PHE A 30 -16.02 6.38 10.18
C PHE A 30 -16.90 5.13 10.34
N PHE A 31 -16.97 4.55 11.53
CA PHE A 31 -17.86 3.43 11.86
C PHE A 31 -19.33 3.74 11.54
N SER A 32 -19.72 5.01 11.67
CA SER A 32 -21.07 5.50 11.41
C SER A 32 -21.43 5.55 9.91
N GLN A 33 -20.45 5.64 9.01
CA GLN A 33 -20.67 5.96 7.58
C GLN A 33 -20.94 4.73 6.69
N ASN A 34 -20.91 3.51 7.23
CA ASN A 34 -21.18 2.25 6.52
C ASN A 34 -20.44 2.11 5.17
N ASN A 35 -19.20 2.60 5.12
CA ASN A 35 -18.39 2.56 3.90
C ASN A 35 -17.16 1.66 4.13
N ILE A 36 -17.32 0.38 3.80
CA ILE A 36 -16.27 -0.65 3.90
C ILE A 36 -15.04 -0.21 3.09
N GLY A 37 -15.25 0.27 1.85
CA GLY A 37 -14.17 0.72 0.97
C GLY A 37 -13.29 1.80 1.59
N PHE A 38 -13.89 2.79 2.26
CA PHE A 38 -13.14 3.85 2.92
C PHE A 38 -12.34 3.33 4.12
N LEU A 39 -12.99 2.58 5.02
CA LEU A 39 -12.35 2.03 6.22
C LEU A 39 -11.17 1.11 5.88
N THR A 40 -11.38 0.27 4.87
CA THR A 40 -10.36 -0.67 4.37
C THR A 40 -9.22 0.07 3.68
N GLY A 41 -9.58 1.02 2.78
CA GLY A 41 -8.67 1.90 2.06
C GLY A 41 -7.70 2.63 2.98
N TYR A 42 -8.27 3.36 3.94
CA TYR A 42 -7.52 4.14 4.90
C TYR A 42 -6.56 3.29 5.74
N THR A 43 -7.04 2.20 6.33
CA THR A 43 -6.23 1.33 7.20
C THR A 43 -5.05 0.73 6.44
N ILE A 44 -5.28 0.17 5.25
CA ILE A 44 -4.22 -0.48 4.45
C ILE A 44 -3.23 0.57 3.92
N LEU A 45 -3.70 1.72 3.45
CA LEU A 45 -2.82 2.76 2.92
C LEU A 45 -1.92 3.33 4.02
N LEU A 46 -2.45 3.62 5.21
CA LEU A 46 -1.62 4.05 6.35
C LEU A 46 -0.57 3.00 6.71
N ALA A 47 -0.96 1.72 6.74
CA ALA A 47 -0.03 0.64 7.02
C ALA A 47 1.04 0.49 5.93
N SER A 48 0.71 0.77 4.66
CA SER A 48 1.69 0.77 3.56
C SER A 48 2.69 1.93 3.65
N MET A 49 2.26 3.10 4.15
CA MET A 49 3.13 4.28 4.32
C MET A 49 4.15 4.13 5.46
N LEU A 50 3.95 3.17 6.35
CA LEU A 50 4.87 2.88 7.46
C LEU A 50 6.32 2.67 7.01
N VAL A 51 6.54 2.02 5.86
CA VAL A 51 7.90 1.81 5.34
C VAL A 51 8.60 3.13 5.03
N ILE A 52 7.89 4.12 4.49
CA ILE A 52 8.43 5.43 4.16
C ILE A 52 8.85 6.15 5.45
N ASN A 53 8.09 5.98 6.54
CA ASN A 53 8.48 6.48 7.84
C ASN A 53 9.75 5.79 8.37
N THR A 54 9.90 4.47 8.20
CA THR A 54 11.16 3.78 8.56
C THR A 54 12.36 4.34 7.81
N MET A 55 12.19 4.64 6.51
CA MET A 55 13.24 5.29 5.71
C MET A 55 13.51 6.72 6.16
N SER A 56 12.49 7.45 6.62
CA SER A 56 12.65 8.78 7.21
C SER A 56 13.52 8.72 8.47
N TYR A 57 13.30 7.75 9.35
CA TYR A 57 14.13 7.54 10.54
C TYR A 57 15.55 7.14 10.17
N ASP A 58 15.72 6.26 9.18
CA ASP A 58 17.03 5.87 8.66
C ASP A 58 17.80 7.09 8.13
N ASN A 59 17.12 8.01 7.42
CA ASN A 59 17.71 9.28 6.97
C ASN A 59 18.13 10.19 8.13
N ILE A 60 17.27 10.37 9.15
CA ILE A 60 17.58 11.19 10.33
C ILE A 60 18.78 10.61 11.10
N ALA A 61 18.82 9.29 11.24
CA ALA A 61 19.90 8.57 11.91
C ALA A 61 21.18 8.44 11.06
N LYS A 62 21.19 8.97 9.82
CA LYS A 62 22.30 8.81 8.85
C LYS A 62 22.70 7.33 8.67
N TRP A 63 21.71 6.44 8.67
CA TRP A 63 21.90 4.99 8.66
C TRP A 63 22.77 4.51 7.48
N ASP A 64 22.70 5.17 6.33
CA ASP A 64 23.53 4.82 5.16
C ASP A 64 25.04 4.81 5.48
N LYS A 65 25.52 5.70 6.37
CA LYS A 65 26.94 5.71 6.79
C LYS A 65 27.31 4.51 7.66
N TYR A 66 26.40 4.09 8.52
CA TYR A 66 26.59 2.90 9.37
C TYR A 66 26.46 1.61 8.57
N ALA A 67 25.64 1.60 7.52
CA ALA A 67 25.48 0.45 6.65
C ALA A 67 26.81 0.05 5.97
N LEU A 68 27.69 1.01 5.68
CA LEU A 68 29.01 0.76 5.08
C LEU A 68 29.96 -0.04 5.98
N THR A 69 29.78 0.01 7.30
CA THR A 69 30.63 -0.73 8.25
C THR A 69 30.03 -2.07 8.67
N MET A 70 28.82 -2.39 8.20
CA MET A 70 28.13 -3.64 8.46
C MET A 70 28.29 -4.62 7.28
N PRO A 71 28.24 -5.94 7.50
CA PRO A 71 28.27 -6.94 6.43
C PRO A 71 26.90 -7.04 5.71
N VAL A 72 26.41 -5.92 5.17
CA VAL A 72 25.12 -5.81 4.47
C VAL A 72 25.33 -5.47 3.00
N THR A 73 24.60 -6.14 2.13
CA THR A 73 24.64 -5.87 0.69
C THR A 73 23.55 -4.86 0.32
N ARG A 74 23.82 -4.01 -0.68
CA ARG A 74 22.82 -3.05 -1.20
C ARG A 74 21.51 -3.73 -1.63
N LYS A 75 21.61 -4.90 -2.27
CA LYS A 75 20.45 -5.75 -2.60
C LYS A 75 19.67 -6.17 -1.35
N GLY A 76 20.37 -6.56 -0.29
CA GLY A 76 19.76 -6.97 0.97
C GLY A 76 18.98 -5.84 1.67
N VAL A 77 19.47 -4.60 1.56
CA VAL A 77 18.81 -3.39 2.08
C VAL A 77 17.53 -3.08 1.31
N VAL A 78 17.58 -3.14 -0.01
CA VAL A 78 16.37 -2.95 -0.83
C VAL A 78 15.36 -4.05 -0.54
N PHE A 79 15.80 -5.30 -0.52
CA PHE A 79 14.92 -6.44 -0.24
C PHE A 79 14.25 -6.34 1.12
N SER A 80 14.98 -5.93 2.18
CA SER A 80 14.38 -5.79 3.50
C SER A 80 13.26 -4.76 3.52
N LYS A 81 13.40 -3.64 2.79
CA LYS A 81 12.35 -2.62 2.73
C LYS A 81 11.11 -3.10 1.96
N TYR A 82 11.27 -3.85 0.87
CA TYR A 82 10.13 -4.50 0.20
C TYR A 82 9.42 -5.48 1.13
N MET A 83 10.16 -6.33 1.83
CA MET A 83 9.57 -7.29 2.78
C MET A 83 8.83 -6.60 3.93
N VAL A 84 9.42 -5.57 4.52
CA VAL A 84 8.78 -4.78 5.58
C VAL A 84 7.50 -4.13 5.06
N SER A 85 7.49 -3.63 3.82
CA SER A 85 6.29 -3.04 3.20
C SER A 85 5.18 -4.07 3.00
N ILE A 86 5.53 -5.28 2.53
CA ILE A 86 4.57 -6.38 2.36
C ILE A 86 3.99 -6.78 3.70
N ILE A 87 4.84 -6.99 4.72
CA ILE A 87 4.41 -7.35 6.07
C ILE A 87 3.50 -6.27 6.65
N SER A 88 3.86 -4.99 6.52
CA SER A 88 3.04 -3.89 7.06
C SER A 88 1.71 -3.79 6.36
N SER A 89 1.65 -3.91 5.03
CA SER A 89 0.40 -3.92 4.26
C SER A 89 -0.49 -5.12 4.59
N LEU A 90 0.08 -6.32 4.80
CA LEU A 90 -0.69 -7.50 5.21
C LEU A 90 -1.26 -7.36 6.62
N ILE A 91 -0.49 -6.80 7.56
CA ILE A 91 -0.98 -6.47 8.91
C ILE A 91 -2.12 -5.44 8.81
N GLY A 92 -1.95 -4.40 8.00
CA GLY A 92 -3.00 -3.42 7.74
C GLY A 92 -4.27 -4.05 7.18
N ALA A 93 -4.14 -4.99 6.24
CA ALA A 93 -5.28 -5.72 5.69
C ALA A 93 -5.97 -6.59 6.75
N ALA A 94 -5.21 -7.30 7.58
CA ALA A 94 -5.77 -8.10 8.68
C ALA A 94 -6.55 -7.23 9.69
N ILE A 95 -5.99 -6.07 10.06
CA ILE A 95 -6.67 -5.09 10.93
C ILE A 95 -7.95 -4.59 10.25
N ALA A 96 -7.88 -4.22 8.97
CA ALA A 96 -9.03 -3.72 8.22
C ALA A 96 -10.16 -4.75 8.15
N VAL A 97 -9.83 -6.03 7.89
CA VAL A 97 -10.81 -7.13 7.91
C VAL A 97 -11.44 -7.25 9.29
N GLY A 98 -10.66 -7.26 10.37
CA GLY A 98 -11.19 -7.32 11.74
C GLY A 98 -12.16 -6.17 12.06
N LEU A 99 -11.82 -4.95 11.64
CA LEU A 99 -12.67 -3.76 11.83
C LEU A 99 -13.97 -3.84 11.01
N CYS A 100 -13.90 -4.28 9.75
CA CYS A 100 -15.07 -4.43 8.90
C CYS A 100 -16.01 -5.55 9.38
N PHE A 101 -15.44 -6.66 9.89
CA PHE A 101 -16.23 -7.72 10.52
C PHE A 101 -16.96 -7.21 11.76
N ALA A 102 -16.28 -6.46 12.64
CA ALA A 102 -16.91 -5.87 13.81
C ALA A 102 -18.07 -4.92 13.42
N GLN A 103 -17.87 -4.11 12.37
CA GLN A 103 -18.90 -3.22 11.84
C GLN A 103 -20.10 -3.98 11.26
N GLY A 104 -19.85 -5.01 10.45
CA GLY A 104 -20.89 -5.83 9.82
C GLY A 104 -21.73 -6.62 10.82
N ILE A 105 -21.08 -7.17 11.87
CA ILE A 105 -21.79 -7.85 12.97
C ILE A 105 -22.68 -6.86 13.73
N TYR A 106 -22.14 -5.70 14.11
CA TYR A 106 -22.89 -4.68 14.85
C TYR A 106 -24.12 -4.16 14.09
N ARG A 107 -24.04 -4.12 12.76
CA ARG A 107 -25.12 -3.62 11.89
C ARG A 107 -26.03 -4.71 11.32
N HIS A 108 -25.79 -5.98 11.66
CA HIS A 108 -26.51 -7.13 11.09
C HIS A 108 -26.51 -7.18 9.54
N ASN A 109 -25.43 -6.69 8.91
CA ASN A 109 -25.28 -6.62 7.45
C ASN A 109 -23.92 -7.18 6.98
N LEU A 110 -23.43 -8.23 7.65
CA LEU A 110 -22.14 -8.84 7.35
C LEU A 110 -22.13 -9.52 5.98
N ASP A 111 -21.47 -8.90 5.00
CA ASP A 111 -21.10 -9.55 3.74
C ASP A 111 -19.60 -9.85 3.72
N VAL A 112 -19.27 -11.12 3.98
CA VAL A 112 -17.88 -11.59 4.02
C VAL A 112 -17.22 -11.52 2.64
N ILE A 113 -17.97 -11.79 1.58
CA ILE A 113 -17.45 -11.80 0.21
C ILE A 113 -17.10 -10.37 -0.20
N GLU A 114 -17.97 -9.41 0.11
CA GLU A 114 -17.70 -7.99 -0.14
C GLU A 114 -16.45 -7.53 0.63
N ILE A 115 -16.36 -7.82 1.92
CA ILE A 115 -15.21 -7.41 2.76
C ILE A 115 -13.90 -7.96 2.18
N LEU A 116 -13.84 -9.25 1.84
CA LEU A 116 -12.64 -9.87 1.29
C LEU A 116 -12.30 -9.33 -0.10
N THR A 117 -13.31 -9.11 -0.94
CA THR A 117 -13.14 -8.56 -2.30
C THR A 117 -12.56 -7.15 -2.24
N VAL A 118 -13.16 -6.28 -1.43
CA VAL A 118 -12.70 -4.90 -1.23
C VAL A 118 -11.29 -4.88 -0.63
N THR A 119 -11.03 -5.70 0.38
CA THR A 119 -9.71 -5.83 1.00
C THR A 119 -8.65 -6.27 -0.02
N GLY A 120 -8.95 -7.27 -0.86
CA GLY A 120 -8.03 -7.75 -1.89
C GLY A 120 -7.68 -6.66 -2.92
N VAL A 121 -8.69 -5.93 -3.40
CA VAL A 121 -8.50 -4.81 -4.33
C VAL A 121 -7.64 -3.70 -3.70
N VAL A 122 -7.97 -3.30 -2.48
CA VAL A 122 -7.23 -2.25 -1.77
C VAL A 122 -5.80 -2.68 -1.43
N LEU A 123 -5.59 -3.94 -1.07
CA LEU A 123 -4.26 -4.49 -0.81
C LEU A 123 -3.39 -4.46 -2.08
N ALA A 124 -3.96 -4.85 -3.22
CA ALA A 124 -3.27 -4.76 -4.50
C ALA A 124 -2.92 -3.30 -4.85
N MET A 125 -3.82 -2.35 -4.60
CA MET A 125 -3.54 -0.92 -4.73
C MET A 125 -2.43 -0.45 -3.77
N GLY A 126 -2.38 -0.96 -2.54
CA GLY A 126 -1.30 -0.71 -1.59
C GLY A 126 0.06 -1.21 -2.09
N PHE A 127 0.11 -2.41 -2.68
CA PHE A 127 1.32 -2.94 -3.30
C PHE A 127 1.76 -2.13 -4.52
N LEU A 128 0.82 -1.69 -5.36
CA LEU A 128 1.13 -0.77 -6.46
C LEU A 128 1.70 0.54 -5.93
N PHE A 129 1.08 1.13 -4.90
CA PHE A 129 1.56 2.33 -4.24
C PHE A 129 3.02 2.18 -3.75
N ILE A 130 3.31 1.11 -3.00
CA ILE A 130 4.67 0.81 -2.52
C ILE A 130 5.64 0.63 -3.70
N SER A 131 5.20 -0.07 -4.75
CA SER A 131 6.02 -0.32 -5.94
C SER A 131 6.38 0.96 -6.68
N PHE A 132 5.53 1.98 -6.69
CA PHE A 132 5.93 3.28 -7.24
C PHE A 132 6.78 4.08 -6.24
N MET A 133 6.45 4.01 -4.96
CA MET A 133 7.12 4.81 -3.93
C MET A 133 8.56 4.42 -3.68
N LEU A 134 8.87 3.13 -3.50
CA LEU A 134 10.21 2.71 -3.08
C LEU A 134 11.32 3.17 -4.06
N PRO A 135 11.20 2.99 -5.39
CA PRO A 135 12.18 3.53 -6.33
C PRO A 135 12.34 5.05 -6.25
N ILE A 136 11.23 5.78 -6.08
CA ILE A 136 11.22 7.25 -5.97
C ILE A 136 11.96 7.68 -4.69
N VAL A 137 11.68 7.03 -3.56
CA VAL A 137 12.35 7.31 -2.28
C VAL A 137 13.84 7.00 -2.40
N TYR A 138 14.21 5.86 -3.02
CA TYR A 138 15.63 5.53 -3.24
C TYR A 138 16.33 6.54 -4.16
N LYS A 139 15.65 7.07 -5.18
CA LYS A 139 16.24 8.01 -6.14
C LYS A 139 16.33 9.43 -5.60
N PHE A 140 15.24 9.96 -5.06
CA PHE A 140 15.10 11.38 -4.71
C PHE A 140 15.19 11.67 -3.22
N GLY A 141 15.23 10.63 -2.38
CA GLY A 141 15.18 10.74 -0.93
C GLY A 141 13.75 10.90 -0.39
N VAL A 142 13.62 10.72 0.93
CA VAL A 142 12.32 10.68 1.61
C VAL A 142 11.55 12.00 1.47
N GLU A 143 12.19 13.14 1.72
CA GLU A 143 11.51 14.45 1.70
C GLU A 143 10.88 14.76 0.33
N LYS A 144 11.67 14.65 -0.74
CA LYS A 144 11.17 14.91 -2.11
C LYS A 144 10.12 13.90 -2.54
N SER A 145 10.24 12.65 -2.10
CA SER A 145 9.27 11.59 -2.43
C SER A 145 7.86 11.85 -1.89
N ARG A 146 7.72 12.63 -0.80
CA ARG A 146 6.39 12.94 -0.23
C ARG A 146 5.51 13.73 -1.20
N ILE A 147 6.10 14.56 -2.07
CA ILE A 147 5.36 15.29 -3.11
C ILE A 147 4.79 14.32 -4.16
N PHE A 148 5.51 13.23 -4.44
CA PHE A 148 5.04 12.21 -5.39
C PHE A 148 3.85 11.39 -4.85
N ILE A 149 3.59 11.39 -3.53
CA ILE A 149 2.37 10.80 -2.94
C ILE A 149 1.14 11.44 -3.59
N PHE A 150 1.11 12.77 -3.66
CA PHE A 150 0.01 13.49 -4.28
C PHE A 150 -0.14 13.14 -5.75
N ILE A 151 0.96 13.07 -6.51
CA ILE A 151 0.93 12.71 -7.94
C ILE A 151 0.33 11.31 -8.14
N ILE A 152 0.76 10.34 -7.34
CA ILE A 152 0.34 8.94 -7.43
C ILE A 152 -1.14 8.77 -7.07
N PHE A 153 -1.70 9.60 -6.18
CA PHE A 153 -3.13 9.55 -5.85
C PHE A 153 -4.00 10.42 -6.77
N ILE A 154 -3.55 11.62 -7.14
CA ILE A 154 -4.33 12.60 -7.91
C ILE A 154 -4.52 12.13 -9.35
N ILE A 155 -3.48 11.61 -10.00
CA ILE A 155 -3.56 11.23 -11.42
C ILE A 155 -4.59 10.12 -11.65
N PRO A 156 -4.56 8.97 -10.95
CA PRO A 156 -5.57 7.94 -11.14
C PRO A 156 -6.97 8.41 -10.79
N PHE A 157 -7.11 9.24 -9.75
CA PHE A 157 -8.40 9.80 -9.35
C PHE A 157 -8.99 10.71 -10.45
N ALA A 158 -8.17 11.58 -11.04
CA ALA A 158 -8.57 12.44 -12.15
C ALA A 158 -8.97 11.62 -13.39
N VAL A 159 -8.21 10.57 -13.71
CA VAL A 159 -8.52 9.66 -14.82
C VAL A 159 -9.85 8.94 -14.60
N ILE A 160 -10.12 8.48 -13.37
CA ILE A 160 -11.39 7.82 -13.03
C ILE A 160 -12.58 8.78 -13.16
N ILE A 161 -12.46 10.02 -12.67
CA ILE A 161 -13.54 11.02 -12.74
C ILE A 161 -13.84 11.39 -14.19
N VAL A 162 -12.81 11.74 -14.97
CA VAL A 162 -12.96 12.10 -16.39
C VAL A 162 -13.46 10.89 -17.17
N GLY A 163 -12.93 9.69 -16.89
CA GLY A 163 -13.36 8.43 -17.47
C GLY A 163 -14.84 8.15 -17.24
N LYS A 164 -15.31 8.19 -15.97
CA LYS A 164 -16.72 7.96 -15.63
C LYS A 164 -17.67 8.86 -16.43
N SER A 165 -17.31 10.14 -16.60
CA SER A 165 -18.14 11.10 -17.36
C SER A 165 -18.28 10.77 -18.85
N LYS A 166 -17.29 10.08 -19.43
CA LYS A 166 -17.29 9.65 -20.84
C LYS A 166 -17.87 8.25 -21.01
N PHE A 167 -17.55 7.32 -20.12
CA PHE A 167 -18.03 5.94 -20.16
C PHE A 167 -19.53 5.82 -19.84
N ALA A 168 -20.07 6.68 -18.97
CA ALA A 168 -21.52 6.69 -18.66
C ALA A 168 -22.41 7.07 -19.86
N LYS A 169 -21.85 7.66 -20.93
CA LYS A 169 -22.58 8.05 -22.15
C LYS A 169 -22.58 6.98 -23.23
N LEU A 170 -21.81 5.89 -23.05
CA LEU A 170 -21.79 4.77 -24.00
C LEU A 170 -22.97 3.84 -23.73
N LYS A 171 -23.90 3.73 -24.68
CA LYS A 171 -24.90 2.66 -24.67
C LYS A 171 -24.19 1.34 -24.95
N LEU A 172 -23.84 0.62 -23.89
CA LEU A 172 -23.20 -0.70 -24.00
C LEU A 172 -24.22 -1.72 -24.52
N SER A 173 -23.79 -2.57 -25.45
CA SER A 173 -24.61 -3.70 -25.90
C SER A 173 -24.77 -4.72 -24.76
N PRO A 174 -25.83 -5.55 -24.77
CA PRO A 174 -26.03 -6.59 -23.75
C PRO A 174 -24.83 -7.53 -23.60
N LEU A 175 -24.17 -7.85 -24.74
CA LEU A 175 -22.95 -8.64 -24.79
C LEU A 175 -21.79 -7.95 -24.06
N ALA A 176 -21.63 -6.63 -24.25
CA ALA A 176 -20.57 -5.86 -23.59
C ALA A 176 -20.77 -5.78 -22.07
N ILE A 177 -22.02 -5.71 -21.60
CA ILE A 177 -22.35 -5.73 -20.16
C ILE A 177 -21.98 -7.10 -19.56
N GLN A 178 -22.26 -8.19 -20.28
CA GLN A 178 -21.91 -9.54 -19.83
C GLN A 178 -20.39 -9.71 -19.67
N TYR A 179 -19.59 -9.29 -20.68
CA TYR A 179 -18.13 -9.31 -20.58
C TYR A 179 -17.61 -8.41 -19.46
N MET A 180 -18.20 -7.24 -19.27
CA MET A 180 -17.81 -6.31 -18.20
C MET A 180 -18.03 -6.92 -16.81
N ASN A 181 -19.14 -7.61 -16.58
CA ASN A 181 -19.42 -8.27 -15.31
C ASN A 181 -18.43 -9.40 -15.00
N VAL A 182 -18.05 -10.19 -16.02
CA VAL A 182 -17.02 -11.22 -15.88
C VAL A 182 -15.67 -10.59 -15.52
N ILE A 183 -15.28 -9.50 -16.20
CA ILE A 183 -14.03 -8.79 -15.89
C ILE A 183 -14.06 -8.23 -14.46
N LEU A 184 -15.17 -7.62 -14.03
CA LEU A 184 -15.33 -7.07 -12.69
C LEU A 184 -15.25 -8.16 -11.60
N GLN A 185 -15.75 -9.36 -11.87
CA GLN A 185 -15.68 -10.49 -10.95
C GLN A 185 -14.23 -10.96 -10.72
N TYR A 186 -13.41 -11.02 -11.77
CA TYR A 186 -12.01 -11.44 -11.68
C TYR A 186 -11.02 -10.28 -11.42
N LEU A 187 -11.51 -9.03 -11.43
CA LEU A 187 -10.70 -7.82 -11.25
C LEU A 187 -9.78 -7.86 -10.02
N PRO A 188 -10.20 -8.33 -8.82
CA PRO A 188 -9.32 -8.38 -7.66
C PRO A 188 -8.09 -9.28 -7.88
N ILE A 189 -8.30 -10.45 -8.50
CA ILE A 189 -7.24 -11.43 -8.77
C ILE A 189 -6.29 -10.88 -9.83
N ILE A 190 -6.84 -10.34 -10.91
CA ILE A 190 -6.06 -9.73 -12.00
C ILE A 190 -5.21 -8.58 -11.46
N LEU A 191 -5.80 -7.69 -10.65
CA LEU A 191 -5.11 -6.55 -10.07
C LEU A 191 -3.98 -6.98 -9.13
N LEU A 192 -4.20 -8.03 -8.31
CA LEU A 192 -3.19 -8.56 -7.43
C LEU A 192 -2.00 -9.19 -8.20
N LEU A 193 -2.28 -9.92 -9.27
CA LEU A 193 -1.25 -10.46 -10.16
C LEU A 193 -0.43 -9.34 -10.82
N ILE A 194 -1.10 -8.30 -11.32
CA ILE A 194 -0.43 -7.11 -11.87
C ILE A 194 0.43 -6.45 -10.80
N ALA A 195 -0.09 -6.27 -9.58
CA ALA A 195 0.65 -5.66 -8.49
C ALA A 195 1.93 -6.43 -8.14
N ILE A 196 1.87 -7.76 -8.12
CA ILE A 196 3.05 -8.62 -7.88
C ILE A 196 4.08 -8.42 -9.01
N LEU A 197 3.65 -8.45 -10.28
CA LEU A 197 4.55 -8.24 -11.42
C LEU A 197 5.23 -6.86 -11.36
N VAL A 198 4.46 -5.80 -11.09
CA VAL A 198 4.98 -4.44 -10.96
C VAL A 198 5.96 -4.35 -9.78
N MET A 199 5.71 -5.05 -8.68
CA MET A 199 6.60 -5.06 -7.52
C MET A 199 7.95 -5.73 -7.83
N VAL A 200 7.97 -6.80 -8.63
CA VAL A 200 9.22 -7.46 -9.08
C VAL A 200 10.04 -6.52 -9.98
N VAL A 201 9.38 -5.86 -10.94
CA VAL A 201 10.04 -4.85 -11.80
C VAL A 201 10.57 -3.70 -10.95
N SER A 202 9.75 -3.22 -10.02
CA SER A 202 10.10 -2.10 -9.14
C SER A 202 11.28 -2.43 -8.22
N TYR A 203 11.35 -3.64 -7.69
CA TYR A 203 12.49 -4.12 -6.93
C TYR A 203 13.78 -4.04 -7.75
N SER A 204 13.73 -4.50 -9.00
CA SER A 204 14.89 -4.47 -9.90
C SER A 204 15.37 -3.05 -10.18
N ILE A 205 14.43 -2.11 -10.40
CA ILE A 205 14.73 -0.68 -10.56
C ILE A 205 15.34 -0.11 -9.26
N SER A 206 14.74 -0.42 -8.11
CA SER A 206 15.20 0.06 -6.80
C SER A 206 16.62 -0.40 -6.49
N VAL A 207 16.96 -1.66 -6.79
CA VAL A 207 18.32 -2.18 -6.66
C VAL A 207 19.31 -1.40 -7.53
N LYS A 208 18.97 -1.16 -8.80
CA LYS A 208 19.84 -0.41 -9.73
C LYS A 208 20.02 1.05 -9.31
N VAL A 209 18.96 1.70 -8.84
CA VAL A 209 19.01 3.08 -8.34
C VAL A 209 19.87 3.16 -7.08
N TYR A 210 19.67 2.22 -6.13
CA TYR A 210 20.40 2.23 -4.87
C TYR A 210 21.86 1.78 -5.03
N SER A 211 22.19 0.94 -6.02
CA SER A 211 23.59 0.58 -6.31
C SER A 211 24.40 1.73 -6.88
N ASN A 212 23.75 2.60 -7.66
CA ASN A 212 24.41 3.72 -8.34
C ASN A 212 24.49 4.98 -7.48
N LYS A 213 23.99 4.95 -6.24
CA LYS A 213 24.17 6.03 -5.28
C LYS A 213 25.59 5.98 -4.73
N ASP A 214 26.37 7.02 -4.99
CA ASP A 214 27.62 7.25 -4.29
C ASP A 214 27.30 7.42 -2.79
N MET A 215 27.88 6.55 -1.96
CA MET A 215 27.76 6.58 -0.50
C MET A 215 29.07 7.06 0.10
#